data_AF-A0A7C9HPG0-F1
#
_entry.id   AF-A0A7C9HPG0-F1
#
_cell.length_a   1.000
_cell.length_b   1.000
_cell.length_c   1.000
_cell.angle_alpha   90.00
_cell.angle_beta   90.00
_cell.angle_gamma   90.00
#
_symmetry.space_group_name_H-M   'P 1'
#
loop_
_entity.id
_entity.type
_entity.pdbx_description
1 polymer ?
#
loop_
_entity_poly.entity_id
_entity_poly.type
_entity_poly.pdbx_seq_one_letter_code
_entity_poly.pdbx_strand_id
1 'polypeptide(L)'
;MTDEELTAIADRIHRTTPGPWFPVVTDDQLYQGAVYVGLQARGKLSDVGLYLDDGRGRRLLVEGDIDDESVVAITCLQYPRLAYQDACDDNAIFIAHAREDVPALLAEVHRLRALLSSES
;
A
#
# COMPACT_ATOMS: atom_id res chain seq x y z
N MET A 1 -3.76 -23.88 8.89
CA MET A 1 -4.10 -23.38 7.54
C MET A 1 -4.04 -24.54 6.58
N THR A 2 -5.04 -24.76 5.73
CA THR A 2 -5.09 -25.86 4.76
C THR A 2 -4.39 -25.47 3.44
N ASP A 3 -4.18 -26.40 2.51
CA ASP A 3 -3.68 -26.09 1.17
C ASP A 3 -4.71 -25.26 0.37
N GLU A 4 -6.00 -25.50 0.60
CA GLU A 4 -7.09 -24.73 0.00
C GLU A 4 -7.05 -23.26 0.48
N GLU A 5 -6.84 -23.04 1.78
CA GLU A 5 -6.72 -21.69 2.33
C GLU A 5 -5.49 -20.94 1.78
N LEU A 6 -4.34 -21.63 1.65
CA LEU A 6 -3.13 -21.07 1.03
C LEU A 6 -3.36 -20.70 -0.44
N THR A 7 -4.00 -21.59 -1.20
CA THR A 7 -4.35 -21.36 -2.61
C THR A 7 -5.26 -20.14 -2.74
N ALA A 8 -6.27 -20.02 -1.88
CA ALA A 8 -7.17 -18.87 -1.89
C ALA A 8 -6.46 -17.54 -1.54
N ILE A 9 -5.40 -17.56 -0.72
CA ILE A 9 -4.58 -16.37 -0.47
C ILE A 9 -3.74 -16.04 -1.72
N ALA A 10 -3.09 -17.03 -2.33
CA ALA A 10 -2.32 -16.83 -3.56
C ALA A 10 -3.18 -16.25 -4.70
N ASP A 11 -4.41 -16.75 -4.87
CA ASP A 11 -5.36 -16.24 -5.86
C ASP A 11 -5.74 -14.78 -5.60
N ARG A 12 -5.93 -14.39 -4.34
CA ARG A 12 -6.19 -12.99 -3.98
C ARG A 12 -5.02 -12.08 -4.34
N ILE A 13 -3.78 -12.51 -4.08
CA ILE A 13 -2.57 -11.77 -4.45
C ILE A 13 -2.45 -11.61 -5.97
N HIS A 14 -2.77 -12.66 -6.73
CA HIS A 14 -2.66 -12.60 -8.19
C HIS A 14 -3.69 -11.66 -8.83
N ARG A 15 -4.85 -11.51 -8.19
CA ARG A 15 -5.96 -10.67 -8.69
C ARG A 15 -5.85 -9.19 -8.32
N THR A 16 -4.97 -8.80 -7.40
CA THR A 16 -4.77 -7.40 -7.04
C THR A 16 -3.79 -6.71 -7.98
N THR A 17 -3.77 -5.38 -7.95
CA THR A 17 -2.85 -4.57 -8.74
C THR A 17 -1.39 -5.03 -8.53
N PRO A 18 -0.61 -5.25 -9.59
CA PRO A 18 0.81 -5.54 -9.46
C PRO A 18 1.54 -4.48 -8.62
N GLY A 19 2.55 -4.90 -7.86
CA GLY A 19 3.43 -4.00 -7.11
C GLY A 19 4.62 -3.51 -7.94
N PRO A 20 5.55 -2.74 -7.34
CA PRO A 20 5.54 -2.31 -5.93
C PRO A 20 4.47 -1.25 -5.65
N TRP A 21 4.03 -1.19 -4.40
CA TRP A 21 3.09 -0.19 -3.91
C TRP A 21 3.81 0.78 -2.97
N PHE A 22 3.41 2.04 -2.99
CA PHE A 22 4.08 3.11 -2.25
C PHE A 22 3.06 3.86 -1.40
N PRO A 23 3.31 4.01 -0.09
CA PRO A 23 2.45 4.80 0.77
C PRO A 23 2.87 6.27 0.67
N VAL A 24 1.93 7.13 0.28
CA VAL A 24 2.16 8.54 -0.03
C VAL A 24 1.28 9.38 0.88
N VAL A 25 1.86 10.43 1.44
CA VAL A 25 1.14 11.50 2.16
C VAL A 25 1.31 12.80 1.39
N THR A 26 0.21 13.52 1.22
CA THR A 26 0.24 14.87 0.64
C THR A 26 0.22 15.89 1.75
N ASP A 27 1.18 16.79 1.76
CA ASP A 27 1.15 17.98 2.61
C ASP A 27 0.84 19.19 1.73
N ASP A 28 -0.40 19.67 1.83
CA ASP A 28 -0.79 20.92 1.17
C ASP A 28 -0.74 22.09 2.16
N GLN A 29 -0.55 23.29 1.64
CA GLN A 29 -0.46 24.50 2.45
C GLN A 29 -1.77 24.85 3.19
N LEU A 30 -2.86 24.15 2.89
CA LEU A 30 -4.18 24.35 3.46
C LEU A 30 -4.54 23.28 4.51
N TYR A 31 -3.60 22.39 4.84
CA TYR A 31 -3.79 21.24 5.74
C TYR A 31 -4.89 20.26 5.29
N GLN A 32 -5.25 20.24 4.00
CA GLN A 32 -6.25 19.34 3.41
C GLN A 32 -5.60 18.11 2.77
N GLY A 33 -4.78 17.41 3.55
CA GLY A 33 -4.00 16.27 3.07
C GLY A 33 -4.82 15.01 2.79
N ALA A 34 -4.25 14.15 1.96
CA ALA A 34 -4.63 12.77 1.75
C ALA A 34 -3.45 11.84 2.08
N VAL A 35 -3.78 10.64 2.52
CA VAL A 35 -2.83 9.52 2.66
C VAL A 35 -3.38 8.39 1.81
N TYR A 36 -2.55 7.89 0.89
CA TYR A 36 -2.94 6.89 -0.08
C TYR A 36 -1.81 5.94 -0.41
N VAL A 37 -2.15 4.82 -1.02
CA VAL A 37 -1.21 3.85 -1.59
C VAL A 37 -1.33 3.93 -3.10
N GLY A 38 -0.20 4.09 -3.79
CA GLY A 38 -0.16 4.18 -5.24
C GLY A 38 0.97 3.38 -5.88
N LEU A 39 1.01 3.36 -7.22
CA LEU A 39 2.01 2.62 -7.99
C LEU A 39 3.31 3.39 -8.23
N GLN A 40 3.41 4.62 -7.72
CA GLN A 40 4.57 5.49 -7.89
C GLN A 40 5.01 6.04 -6.54
N ALA A 41 6.31 5.96 -6.28
CA ALA A 41 6.97 6.77 -5.27
C ALA A 41 6.84 8.24 -5.64
N ARG A 42 6.36 9.09 -4.72
CA ARG A 42 6.12 10.52 -4.97
C ARG A 42 6.72 11.41 -3.90
N GLY A 43 7.52 12.37 -4.32
CA GLY A 43 8.22 13.25 -3.38
C GLY A 43 9.31 12.53 -2.58
N LYS A 44 9.55 12.96 -1.34
CA LYS A 44 10.68 12.47 -0.53
C LYS A 44 10.22 11.44 0.49
N LEU A 45 10.93 10.30 0.56
CA LEU A 45 10.73 9.34 1.63
C LEU A 45 11.06 9.99 2.99
N SER A 46 10.09 9.96 3.90
CA SER A 46 10.21 10.42 5.28
C SER A 46 10.80 9.33 6.18
N ASP A 47 11.23 9.71 7.39
CA ASP A 47 11.81 8.79 8.37
C ASP A 47 10.80 7.75 8.90
N VAL A 48 9.50 8.01 8.70
CA VAL A 48 8.40 7.12 9.09
C VAL A 48 7.95 6.20 7.94
N GLY A 49 8.64 6.22 6.80
CA GLY A 49 8.36 5.30 5.69
C GLY A 49 7.28 5.76 4.71
N LEU A 50 6.82 7.01 4.83
CA LEU A 50 5.89 7.63 3.88
C LEU A 50 6.61 8.49 2.85
N TYR A 51 6.15 8.42 1.62
CA TYR A 51 6.54 9.34 0.55
C TYR A 51 5.78 10.67 0.74
N LEU A 52 6.48 11.72 1.15
CA LEU A 52 5.93 13.06 1.30
C LEU A 52 5.94 13.78 -0.04
N ASP A 53 4.75 13.92 -0.63
CA ASP A 53 4.51 14.80 -1.77
C ASP A 53 4.12 16.18 -1.21
N ASP A 54 5.05 17.14 -1.25
CA ASP A 54 4.89 18.52 -0.74
C ASP A 54 4.49 19.51 -1.85
N GLY A 55 4.21 19.01 -3.06
CA GLY A 55 3.74 19.82 -4.17
C GLY A 55 4.82 20.73 -4.76
N ARG A 56 6.10 20.55 -4.41
CA ARG A 56 7.20 21.27 -5.06
C ARG A 56 7.28 20.88 -6.52
N GLY A 57 6.65 21.72 -7.35
CA GLY A 57 6.64 21.63 -8.80
C GLY A 57 5.25 21.53 -9.42
N ARG A 58 4.20 21.12 -8.68
CA ARG A 58 2.81 21.01 -9.17
C ARG A 58 1.81 21.11 -8.01
N ARG A 59 0.64 21.70 -8.28
CA ARG A 59 -0.40 22.01 -7.29
C ARG A 59 -1.14 20.72 -6.91
N LEU A 60 -0.79 20.17 -5.75
CA LEU A 60 -1.44 18.99 -5.17
C LEU A 60 -2.95 19.21 -5.05
N LEU A 61 -3.71 18.25 -5.55
CA LEU A 61 -5.17 18.16 -5.39
C LEU A 61 -5.99 19.20 -6.17
N VAL A 62 -5.53 19.64 -7.35
CA VAL A 62 -6.47 20.06 -8.39
C VAL A 62 -6.96 18.80 -9.10
N GLU A 63 -8.27 18.70 -9.30
CA GLU A 63 -8.92 17.63 -10.07
C GLU A 63 -8.13 17.31 -11.36
N GLY A 64 -7.62 16.08 -11.49
CA GLY A 64 -6.90 15.59 -12.68
C GLY A 64 -5.36 15.54 -12.63
N ASP A 65 -4.70 15.97 -11.54
CA ASP A 65 -3.21 15.96 -11.45
C ASP A 65 -2.60 14.70 -10.80
N ILE A 66 -3.42 13.90 -10.12
CA ILE A 66 -3.09 12.52 -9.75
C ILE A 66 -3.75 11.64 -10.81
N ASP A 67 -2.96 10.81 -11.47
CA ASP A 67 -3.48 9.72 -12.31
C ASP A 67 -4.25 8.78 -11.39
N ASP A 68 -5.58 8.88 -11.40
CA ASP A 68 -6.46 8.13 -10.51
C ASP A 68 -6.36 6.63 -10.76
N GLU A 69 -5.99 6.21 -11.97
CA GLU A 69 -5.67 4.81 -12.30
C GLU A 69 -4.43 4.29 -11.56
N SER A 70 -3.57 5.19 -11.03
CA SER A 70 -2.37 4.83 -10.28
C SER A 70 -2.59 4.67 -8.77
N VAL A 71 -3.79 5.02 -8.26
CA VAL A 71 -4.14 4.92 -6.84
C VAL A 71 -4.74 3.54 -6.53
N VAL A 72 -4.17 2.85 -5.55
CA VAL A 72 -4.60 1.52 -5.11
C VAL A 72 -5.58 1.58 -3.94
N ALA A 73 -5.31 2.45 -2.96
CA ALA A 73 -6.15 2.63 -1.77
C ALA A 73 -5.98 4.03 -1.18
N ILE A 74 -7.02 4.55 -0.55
CA ILE A 74 -6.99 5.82 0.19
C ILE A 74 -7.28 5.52 1.66
N THR A 75 -6.36 5.87 2.56
CA THR A 75 -6.49 5.66 4.01
C THR A 75 -6.82 6.95 4.76
N CYS A 76 -6.55 8.11 4.14
CA CYS A 76 -7.00 9.42 4.59
C CYS A 76 -7.40 10.29 3.39
N LEU A 77 -8.54 10.97 3.51
CA LEU A 77 -8.99 12.04 2.63
C LEU A 77 -9.74 13.07 3.47
N GLN A 78 -9.10 14.22 3.69
CA GLN A 78 -9.65 15.28 4.55
C GLN A 78 -10.67 16.16 3.82
N TYR A 79 -10.53 16.34 2.50
CA TYR A 79 -11.47 17.12 1.70
C TYR A 79 -11.72 16.53 0.29
N PRO A 80 -12.98 16.24 -0.08
CA PRO A 80 -14.11 16.10 0.83
C PRO A 80 -13.81 15.00 1.86
N ARG A 81 -14.21 15.21 3.12
CA ARG A 81 -13.90 14.25 4.19
C ARG A 81 -14.57 12.91 3.91
N LEU A 82 -13.77 11.88 3.66
CA LEU A 82 -14.27 10.52 3.37
C LEU A 82 -13.61 9.47 4.26
N ALA A 83 -12.29 9.54 4.44
CA ALA A 83 -11.51 8.63 5.26
C ALA A 83 -10.66 9.45 6.23
N TYR A 84 -10.80 9.23 7.53
CA TYR A 84 -9.98 9.90 8.53
C TYR A 84 -9.95 9.06 9.80
N GLN A 85 -8.93 8.22 9.91
CA GLN A 85 -8.62 7.44 11.12
C GLN A 85 -7.26 7.89 11.65
N ASP A 86 -7.07 7.80 12.97
CA ASP A 86 -5.81 8.20 13.61
C ASP A 86 -4.60 7.42 13.08
N ALA A 87 -4.82 6.18 12.63
CA ALA A 87 -3.79 5.28 12.10
C ALA A 87 -3.69 5.31 10.56
N CYS A 88 -4.13 6.37 9.88
CA CYS A 88 -4.16 6.39 8.41
C CYS A 88 -2.78 6.22 7.75
N ASP A 89 -1.72 6.76 8.36
CA ASP A 89 -0.33 6.60 7.97
C ASP A 89 0.11 5.14 8.06
N ASP A 90 -0.03 4.54 9.24
CA ASP A 90 0.32 3.13 9.50
C ASP A 90 -0.49 2.18 8.60
N ASN A 91 -1.76 2.49 8.36
CA ASN A 91 -2.60 1.71 7.44
C ASN A 91 -2.04 1.75 6.01
N ALA A 92 -1.60 2.91 5.53
CA ALA A 92 -1.03 3.02 4.19
C ALA A 92 0.28 2.25 4.07
N ILE A 93 1.16 2.38 5.07
CA ILE A 93 2.42 1.63 5.16
C ILE A 93 2.14 0.12 5.13
N PHE A 94 1.25 -0.35 6.01
CA PHE A 94 0.89 -1.77 6.08
C PHE A 94 0.33 -2.29 4.74
N ILE A 95 -0.60 -1.56 4.13
CA ILE A 95 -1.20 -1.96 2.85
C ILE A 95 -0.14 -2.02 1.74
N ALA A 96 0.76 -1.03 1.66
CA ALA A 96 1.82 -1.01 0.67
C ALA A 96 2.76 -2.21 0.81
N HIS A 97 3.24 -2.49 2.02
CA HIS A 97 4.15 -3.59 2.29
C HIS A 97 3.50 -4.97 2.17
N ALA A 98 2.19 -5.09 2.44
CA ALA A 98 1.46 -6.35 2.29
C ALA A 98 1.56 -6.94 0.87
N ARG A 99 1.78 -6.10 -0.17
CA ARG A 99 1.94 -6.58 -1.54
C ARG A 99 3.19 -7.45 -1.74
N GLU A 100 4.21 -7.28 -0.90
CA GLU A 100 5.48 -8.00 -0.93
C GLU A 100 5.58 -9.02 0.22
N ASP A 101 5.14 -8.63 1.42
CA ASP A 101 5.20 -9.47 2.61
C ASP A 101 4.34 -10.73 2.49
N VAL A 102 3.11 -10.60 1.99
CA VAL A 102 2.20 -11.76 1.91
C VAL A 102 2.71 -12.82 0.93
N PRO A 103 3.17 -12.49 -0.30
CA PRO A 103 3.82 -13.48 -1.16
C PRO A 103 5.04 -14.14 -0.52
N ALA A 104 5.89 -13.38 0.18
CA ALA A 104 7.08 -13.92 0.85
C ALA A 104 6.70 -14.90 1.97
N LEU A 105 5.69 -14.56 2.78
CA LEU A 105 5.14 -15.42 3.82
C LEU A 105 4.54 -16.72 3.25
N LEU A 106 3.80 -16.64 2.13
CA LEU A 106 3.29 -17.84 1.47
C LEU A 106 4.42 -18.75 0.98
N ALA A 107 5.45 -18.17 0.33
CA ALA A 107 6.61 -18.93 -0.11
C ALA A 107 7.32 -19.63 1.05
N GLU A 108 7.45 -18.95 2.19
CA GLU A 108 8.06 -19.51 3.40
C GLU A 108 7.22 -20.66 3.99
N VAL A 109 5.89 -20.53 4.03
CA VAL A 109 5.00 -21.61 4.48
C VAL A 109 5.15 -22.84 3.58
N HIS A 110 5.19 -22.66 2.25
CA HIS A 110 5.40 -23.77 1.33
C HIS A 110 6.76 -24.44 1.52
N ARG A 111 7.82 -23.66 1.71
CA ARG A 111 9.18 -24.16 2.00
C ARG A 111 9.20 -25.02 3.27
N LEU A 112 8.60 -24.52 4.36
CA LEU A 112 8.55 -25.24 5.64
C LEU A 112 7.76 -26.54 5.54
N ARG A 113 6.63 -26.55 4.81
CA ARG A 113 5.86 -27.78 4.57
C ARG A 113 6.66 -28.82 3.80
N ALA A 114 7.35 -28.41 2.74
CA ALA A 114 8.18 -29.30 1.94
C ALA A 114 9.27 -29.98 2.79
N LEU A 115 9.92 -29.22 3.69
CA LEU A 115 10.90 -29.79 4.63
C LEU A 115 10.28 -30.83 5.56
N LEU A 116 9.15 -30.51 6.20
CA LEU A 116 8.46 -31.42 7.12
C LEU A 116 7.99 -32.71 6.41
N SER A 117 7.57 -32.62 5.15
CA SER A 117 7.19 -33.79 4.34
C SER A 117 8.39 -34.60 3.84
N SER A 118 9.59 -34.01 3.78
CA SER A 118 10.83 -34.71 3.39
C SER A 118 11.52 -35.43 4.55
N GLU A 119 11.20 -35.06 5.79
CA GLU A 119 11.72 -35.67 7.02
C GLU A 119 10.83 -36.81 7.57
N SER A 120 9.67 -37.04 6.96
CA SER A 120 8.71 -38.13 7.29
C SER A 120 8.82 -39.29 6.31
#